data_AF-A0A8S0UP15-F1
#
_entry.id   AF-A0A8S0UP15-F1
#
_cell.length_a   1.000
_cell.length_b   1.000
_cell.length_c   1.000
_cell.angle_alpha   90.00
_cell.angle_beta   90.00
_cell.angle_gamma   90.00
#
_symmetry.space_group_name_H-M   'P 1'
#
loop_
_entity.id
_entity.type
_entity.pdbx_description
1 polymer ?
#
loop_
_entity_poly.entity_id
_entity_poly.type
_entity_poly.pdbx_seq_one_letter_code
_entity_poly.pdbx_strand_id
1 'polypeptide(L)'
;MDCSDTGCSFQVSADTEKFLCDRLLDQNQPISERFRALFSLRNLRGPSPRNALVQATRDASNLLAHEAAFALGQMQDADAIPALKAVLNDLSLHPIVRHEAAEALGAIGLESIVGLLKNSLASDPAQEVRETCELALSRIKELKNTSPSKSSPFLSVDPATPASCSSAQELRGVLLNESNSMYERYAALFALRNLGGEEAISAIIESLGANSALLRHEVAYVLGQLQNKKASDALSQILRDGSEHPMVRHEAAEALGSIADDQCITLLEEFAKDPEPIVGQSCEVALSMLDFERSGKSFEVNLESEILNL
;
A
#
# COMPACT_ATOMS: atom_id res chain seq x y z
N MET A 1 -30.28 29.07 18.31
CA MET A 1 -30.86 27.79 17.86
C MET A 1 -29.73 27.05 17.19
N ASP A 2 -29.38 25.94 17.82
CA ASP A 2 -28.21 25.13 17.60
C ASP A 2 -28.39 24.30 16.33
N CYS A 3 -27.35 24.21 15.49
CA CYS A 3 -27.24 23.24 14.40
C CYS A 3 -25.90 22.54 14.62
N SER A 4 -25.90 21.65 15.59
CA SER A 4 -24.88 20.63 15.75
C SER A 4 -25.02 19.64 14.60
N ASP A 5 -24.01 19.67 13.75
CA ASP A 5 -23.69 18.74 12.71
C ASP A 5 -23.52 17.34 13.33
N THR A 6 -24.57 16.53 13.33
CA THR A 6 -24.48 15.12 13.70
C THR A 6 -23.83 14.38 12.55
N GLY A 7 -22.50 14.39 12.54
CA GLY A 7 -21.69 13.47 11.74
C GLY A 7 -22.17 12.05 12.02
N CYS A 8 -22.81 11.45 11.03
CA CYS A 8 -23.19 10.05 11.08
C CYS A 8 -21.90 9.23 10.96
N SER A 9 -21.23 8.99 12.07
CA SER A 9 -20.24 7.92 12.13
C SER A 9 -21.02 6.63 11.91
N PHE A 10 -20.88 6.03 10.73
CA PHE A 10 -21.35 4.67 10.48
C PHE A 10 -20.70 3.76 11.52
N GLN A 11 -21.45 3.41 12.56
CA GLN A 11 -21.01 2.48 13.59
C GLN A 11 -21.36 1.09 13.09
N VAL A 12 -20.36 0.39 12.56
CA VAL A 12 -20.49 -1.02 12.17
C VAL A 12 -20.85 -1.83 13.42
N SER A 13 -21.78 -2.79 13.29
CA SER A 13 -22.21 -3.61 14.44
C SER A 13 -21.04 -4.45 14.96
N ALA A 14 -21.02 -4.73 16.27
CA ALA A 14 -20.01 -5.59 16.88
C ALA A 14 -19.95 -6.98 16.22
N ASP A 15 -21.10 -7.50 15.76
CA ASP A 15 -21.20 -8.76 15.03
C ASP A 15 -20.51 -8.69 13.66
N THR A 16 -20.64 -7.57 12.96
CA THR A 16 -19.97 -7.34 11.67
C THR A 16 -18.46 -7.19 11.87
N GLU A 17 -18.01 -6.41 12.88
CA GLU A 17 -16.59 -6.29 13.19
C GLU A 17 -15.97 -7.66 13.51
N LYS A 18 -16.66 -8.46 14.33
CA LYS A 18 -16.23 -9.82 14.67
C LYS A 18 -16.17 -10.72 13.43
N PHE A 19 -17.20 -10.69 12.59
CA PHE A 19 -17.22 -11.45 11.34
C PHE A 19 -16.02 -11.12 10.45
N LEU A 20 -15.69 -9.84 10.29
CA LEU A 20 -14.55 -9.40 9.48
C LEU A 20 -13.22 -9.88 10.05
N CYS A 21 -13.04 -9.79 11.37
CA CYS A 21 -11.86 -10.31 12.05
C CYS A 21 -11.72 -11.83 11.85
N ASP A 22 -12.80 -12.58 12.04
CA ASP A 22 -12.82 -14.04 11.87
C ASP A 22 -12.54 -14.40 10.40
N ARG A 23 -13.12 -13.67 9.44
CA ARG A 23 -12.91 -13.87 7.99
C ARG A 23 -11.47 -13.61 7.56
N LEU A 24 -10.83 -12.56 8.07
CA LEU A 24 -9.42 -12.26 7.78
C LEU A 24 -8.50 -13.41 8.24
N LEU A 25 -8.78 -13.99 9.40
CA LEU A 25 -7.90 -14.97 10.05
C LEU A 25 -8.18 -16.43 9.66
N ASP A 26 -9.30 -16.72 8.99
CA ASP A 26 -9.64 -18.06 8.52
C ASP A 26 -8.80 -18.48 7.32
N GLN A 27 -7.84 -19.38 7.56
CA GLN A 27 -6.92 -19.92 6.54
C GLN A 27 -7.61 -20.78 5.47
N ASN A 28 -8.88 -21.17 5.68
CA ASN A 28 -9.63 -21.94 4.69
C ASN A 28 -10.35 -21.05 3.67
N GLN A 29 -10.36 -19.73 3.88
CA GLN A 29 -11.01 -18.78 2.98
C GLN A 29 -10.10 -18.44 1.80
N PRO A 30 -10.67 -18.19 0.61
CA PRO A 30 -9.93 -17.65 -0.52
C PRO A 30 -9.20 -16.36 -0.11
N ILE A 31 -7.99 -16.16 -0.64
CA ILE A 31 -7.19 -14.98 -0.29
C ILE A 31 -7.94 -13.69 -0.61
N SER A 32 -8.69 -13.66 -1.70
CA SER A 32 -9.50 -12.50 -2.07
C SER A 32 -10.58 -12.14 -1.05
N GLU A 33 -11.24 -13.12 -0.41
CA GLU A 33 -12.20 -12.86 0.67
C GLU A 33 -11.51 -12.29 1.92
N ARG A 34 -10.30 -12.78 2.21
CA ARG A 34 -9.49 -12.31 3.34
C ARG A 34 -9.00 -10.87 3.09
N PHE A 35 -8.62 -10.53 1.86
CA PHE A 35 -8.27 -9.16 1.44
C PHE A 35 -9.46 -8.21 1.55
N ARG A 36 -10.66 -8.62 1.14
CA ARG A 36 -11.86 -7.79 1.35
C ARG A 36 -12.08 -7.48 2.83
N ALA A 37 -11.98 -8.49 3.69
CA ALA A 37 -12.06 -8.28 5.14
C ALA A 37 -10.95 -7.35 5.65
N LEU A 38 -9.71 -7.52 5.18
CA LEU A 38 -8.57 -6.65 5.51
C LEU A 38 -8.87 -5.19 5.18
N PHE A 39 -9.29 -4.89 3.95
CA PHE A 39 -9.57 -3.51 3.52
C PHE A 39 -10.69 -2.87 4.32
N SER A 40 -11.70 -3.63 4.69
CA SER A 40 -12.76 -3.15 5.57
C SER A 40 -12.24 -2.88 6.97
N LEU A 41 -11.47 -3.81 7.56
CA LEU A 41 -10.87 -3.66 8.89
C LEU A 41 -9.92 -2.47 8.99
N ARG A 42 -9.17 -2.14 7.92
CA ARG A 42 -8.33 -0.93 7.86
C ARG A 42 -9.14 0.34 8.14
N ASN A 43 -10.39 0.40 7.68
CA ASN A 43 -11.27 1.54 7.89
C ASN A 43 -11.99 1.47 9.25
N LEU A 44 -11.99 0.31 9.91
CA LEU A 44 -12.51 0.11 11.25
C LEU A 44 -11.40 0.35 12.27
N ARG A 45 -11.39 1.53 12.88
CA ARG A 45 -10.48 1.82 13.99
C ARG A 45 -10.90 1.07 15.24
N GLY A 46 -9.93 0.53 15.98
CA GLY A 46 -10.18 -0.04 17.30
C GLY A 46 -9.32 -1.27 17.61
N PRO A 47 -9.42 -1.80 18.84
CA PRO A 47 -8.58 -2.90 19.28
C PRO A 47 -8.79 -4.20 18.50
N SER A 48 -10.03 -4.61 18.20
CA SER A 48 -10.28 -5.89 17.53
C SER A 48 -9.76 -5.88 16.08
N PRO A 49 -10.08 -4.88 15.23
CA PRO A 49 -9.53 -4.80 13.88
C PRO A 49 -8.00 -4.75 13.88
N ARG A 50 -7.42 -3.91 14.74
CA ARG A 50 -5.96 -3.84 14.92
C ARG A 50 -5.37 -5.21 15.29
N ASN A 51 -5.95 -5.91 16.26
CA ASN A 51 -5.42 -7.20 16.72
C ASN A 51 -5.53 -8.29 15.63
N ALA A 52 -6.58 -8.25 14.80
CA ALA A 52 -6.72 -9.14 13.66
C ALA A 52 -5.66 -8.84 12.59
N LEU A 53 -5.46 -7.56 12.24
CA LEU A 53 -4.40 -7.13 11.31
C LEU A 53 -3.00 -7.48 11.84
N VAL A 54 -2.74 -7.27 13.13
CA VAL A 54 -1.47 -7.66 13.78
C VAL A 54 -1.22 -9.17 13.62
N GLN A 55 -2.22 -10.01 13.80
CA GLN A 55 -2.08 -11.45 13.54
C GLN A 55 -1.82 -11.74 12.07
N ALA A 56 -2.51 -11.05 11.16
CA ALA A 56 -2.34 -11.22 9.72
C ALA A 56 -0.94 -10.79 9.21
N THR A 57 -0.21 -9.92 9.91
CA THR A 57 1.21 -9.61 9.56
C THR A 57 2.16 -10.82 9.64
N ARG A 58 1.66 -11.96 10.15
CA ARG A 58 2.38 -13.24 10.26
C ARG A 58 1.73 -14.33 9.39
N ASP A 59 0.90 -13.95 8.43
CA ASP A 59 0.25 -14.90 7.53
C ASP A 59 1.25 -15.66 6.65
N ALA A 60 0.88 -16.86 6.20
CA ALA A 60 1.69 -17.64 5.28
C ALA A 60 1.77 -17.01 3.89
N SER A 61 0.75 -16.23 3.48
CA SER A 61 0.83 -15.37 2.31
C SER A 61 1.63 -14.11 2.63
N ASN A 62 2.81 -13.97 2.01
CA ASN A 62 3.59 -12.73 2.08
C ASN A 62 2.80 -11.53 1.52
N LEU A 63 1.88 -11.79 0.57
CA LEU A 63 0.98 -10.75 0.05
C LEU A 63 0.03 -10.27 1.15
N LEU A 64 -0.69 -11.17 1.83
CA LEU A 64 -1.60 -10.75 2.90
C LEU A 64 -0.84 -10.15 4.10
N ALA A 65 0.34 -10.68 4.41
CA ALA A 65 1.14 -10.24 5.54
C ALA A 65 1.68 -8.81 5.37
N HIS A 66 2.16 -8.44 4.17
CA HIS A 66 2.60 -7.07 3.92
C HIS A 66 1.37 -6.13 3.88
N GLU A 67 0.29 -6.50 3.20
CA GLU A 67 -0.94 -5.66 3.16
C GLU A 67 -1.51 -5.39 4.58
N ALA A 68 -1.40 -6.36 5.49
CA ALA A 68 -1.80 -6.16 6.87
C ALA A 68 -0.89 -5.15 7.60
N ALA A 69 0.42 -5.14 7.32
CA ALA A 69 1.34 -4.15 7.85
C ALA A 69 1.05 -2.75 7.26
N PHE A 70 0.78 -2.67 5.95
CA PHE A 70 0.37 -1.45 5.26
C PHE A 70 -0.89 -0.86 5.91
N ALA A 71 -1.92 -1.69 6.11
CA ALA A 71 -3.17 -1.28 6.75
C ALA A 71 -2.95 -0.71 8.16
N LEU A 72 -2.10 -1.34 8.98
CA LEU A 72 -1.75 -0.82 10.31
C LEU A 72 -1.04 0.54 10.23
N GLY A 73 -0.17 0.74 9.23
CA GLY A 73 0.48 2.02 8.94
C GLY A 73 -0.53 3.11 8.57
N GLN A 74 -1.46 2.80 7.66
CA GLN A 74 -2.52 3.71 7.21
C GLN A 74 -3.50 4.06 8.34
N MET A 75 -3.74 3.14 9.28
CA MET A 75 -4.55 3.42 10.49
C MET A 75 -3.88 4.41 11.44
N GLN A 76 -2.56 4.60 11.34
CA GLN A 76 -1.72 5.41 12.23
C GLN A 76 -1.92 5.06 13.73
N ASP A 77 -2.19 3.79 14.02
CA ASP A 77 -2.46 3.32 15.38
C ASP A 77 -1.16 2.92 16.10
N ALA A 78 -0.76 3.74 17.08
CA ALA A 78 0.47 3.53 17.85
C ALA A 78 0.49 2.20 18.64
N ASP A 79 -0.68 1.61 18.95
CA ASP A 79 -0.75 0.32 19.64
C ASP A 79 -0.24 -0.84 18.76
N ALA A 80 -0.12 -0.63 17.44
CA ALA A 80 0.43 -1.62 16.50
C ALA A 80 1.97 -1.68 16.50
N ILE A 81 2.64 -0.65 17.04
CA ILE A 81 4.11 -0.52 17.00
C ILE A 81 4.83 -1.75 17.55
N PRO A 82 4.47 -2.35 18.70
CA PRO A 82 5.18 -3.53 19.20
C PRO A 82 5.20 -4.69 18.20
N ALA A 83 4.09 -4.93 17.49
CA ALA A 83 3.98 -5.96 16.49
C ALA A 83 4.80 -5.63 15.23
N LEU A 84 4.69 -4.41 14.70
CA LEU A 84 5.46 -3.96 13.54
C LEU A 84 6.97 -4.00 13.80
N LYS A 85 7.41 -3.63 15.02
CA LYS A 85 8.82 -3.80 15.44
C LYS A 85 9.25 -5.27 15.42
N ALA A 86 8.38 -6.18 15.84
CA ALA A 86 8.69 -7.61 15.82
C ALA A 86 8.78 -8.15 14.39
N VAL A 87 7.94 -7.66 13.47
CA VAL A 87 8.00 -8.01 12.04
C VAL A 87 9.30 -7.51 11.40
N LEU A 88 9.66 -6.24 11.59
CA LEU A 88 10.88 -5.66 11.02
C LEU A 88 12.17 -6.34 11.51
N ASN A 89 12.20 -6.84 12.75
CA ASN A 89 13.38 -7.54 13.31
C ASN A 89 13.46 -9.02 12.92
N ASP A 90 12.41 -9.59 12.34
CA ASP A 90 12.37 -11.01 12.04
C ASP A 90 12.90 -11.30 10.63
N LEU A 91 14.20 -11.57 10.55
CA LEU A 91 14.89 -11.89 9.29
C LEU A 91 14.42 -13.20 8.63
N SER A 92 13.56 -13.99 9.30
CA SER A 92 12.92 -15.16 8.67
C SER A 92 11.72 -14.81 7.79
N LEU A 93 11.13 -13.62 7.98
CA LEU A 93 10.03 -13.14 7.15
C LEU A 93 10.54 -12.67 5.79
N HIS A 94 9.68 -12.72 4.77
CA HIS A 94 10.00 -12.20 3.44
C HIS A 94 10.31 -10.70 3.48
N PRO A 95 11.30 -10.20 2.71
CA PRO A 95 11.64 -8.77 2.67
C PRO A 95 10.46 -7.83 2.41
N ILE A 96 9.48 -8.27 1.60
CA ILE A 96 8.24 -7.52 1.34
C ILE A 96 7.52 -7.12 2.64
N VAL A 97 7.36 -8.07 3.54
CA VAL A 97 6.66 -7.85 4.82
C VAL A 97 7.49 -6.95 5.75
N ARG A 98 8.82 -7.06 5.69
CA ARG A 98 9.72 -6.24 6.52
C ARG A 98 9.79 -4.79 6.05
N HIS A 99 9.83 -4.53 4.73
CA HIS A 99 9.79 -3.14 4.24
C HIS A 99 8.47 -2.50 4.61
N GLU A 100 7.36 -3.22 4.47
CA GLU A 100 6.04 -2.68 4.75
C GLU A 100 5.87 -2.37 6.24
N ALA A 101 6.45 -3.20 7.12
CA ALA A 101 6.53 -2.88 8.53
C ALA A 101 7.38 -1.63 8.83
N ALA A 102 8.51 -1.43 8.13
CA ALA A 102 9.32 -0.22 8.28
C ALA A 102 8.57 1.03 7.80
N GLU A 103 7.83 0.93 6.69
CA GLU A 103 7.00 2.00 6.18
C GLU A 103 5.87 2.35 7.14
N ALA A 104 5.12 1.34 7.61
CA ALA A 104 4.07 1.51 8.58
C ALA A 104 4.55 2.18 9.88
N LEU A 105 5.74 1.81 10.36
CA LEU A 105 6.37 2.50 11.50
C LEU A 105 6.66 3.98 11.19
N GLY A 106 7.13 4.29 9.97
CA GLY A 106 7.31 5.66 9.48
C GLY A 106 6.00 6.45 9.34
N ALA A 107 4.92 5.80 8.90
CA ALA A 107 3.58 6.36 8.77
C ALA A 107 2.96 6.73 10.12
N ILE A 108 3.20 5.90 11.16
CA ILE A 108 2.80 6.19 12.54
C ILE A 108 3.66 7.31 13.15
N GLY A 109 4.96 7.33 12.84
CA GLY A 109 5.81 8.51 13.02
C GLY A 109 6.30 8.81 14.44
N LEU A 110 6.33 7.82 15.35
CA LEU A 110 6.82 8.04 16.72
C LEU A 110 8.34 8.05 16.83
N GLU A 111 8.91 8.99 17.56
CA GLU A 111 10.37 9.07 17.75
C GLU A 111 11.00 7.82 18.39
N SER A 112 10.23 7.09 19.20
CA SER A 112 10.70 5.89 19.91
C SER A 112 11.16 4.75 18.98
N ILE A 113 10.80 4.79 17.70
CA ILE A 113 11.15 3.76 16.71
C ILE A 113 12.43 4.12 15.91
N VAL A 114 12.95 5.34 16.03
CA VAL A 114 14.14 5.81 15.27
C VAL A 114 15.37 4.93 15.49
N GLY A 115 15.59 4.48 16.73
CA GLY A 115 16.72 3.59 17.04
C GLY A 115 16.63 2.25 16.30
N LEU A 116 15.42 1.70 16.16
CA LEU A 116 15.19 0.47 15.41
C LEU A 116 15.43 0.68 13.91
N LEU A 117 14.82 1.72 13.32
CA LEU A 117 14.99 2.00 11.89
C LEU A 117 16.47 2.21 11.51
N LYS A 118 17.26 2.90 12.34
CA LYS A 118 18.70 3.04 12.12
C LYS A 118 19.45 1.71 12.13
N ASN A 119 19.07 0.81 13.03
CA ASN A 119 19.67 -0.53 13.09
C ASN A 119 19.33 -1.34 11.83
N SER A 120 18.06 -1.36 11.42
CA SER A 120 17.62 -2.06 10.20
C SER A 120 18.22 -1.45 8.94
N LEU A 121 18.29 -0.12 8.83
CA LEU A 121 19.02 0.58 7.75
C LEU A 121 20.48 0.12 7.64
N ALA A 122 21.15 -0.13 8.77
CA ALA A 122 22.55 -0.53 8.78
C ALA A 122 22.79 -2.03 8.57
N SER A 123 21.80 -2.89 8.84
CA SER A 123 22.04 -4.33 9.00
C SER A 123 21.05 -5.27 8.28
N ASP A 124 19.89 -4.78 7.82
CA ASP A 124 18.97 -5.64 7.07
C ASP A 124 19.63 -6.07 5.75
N PRO A 125 19.60 -7.38 5.41
CA PRO A 125 20.23 -7.87 4.19
C PRO A 125 19.53 -7.38 2.91
N ALA A 126 18.22 -7.12 2.96
CA ALA A 126 17.44 -6.69 1.81
C ALA A 126 17.60 -5.19 1.57
N GLN A 127 17.78 -4.80 0.31
CA GLN A 127 18.03 -3.41 -0.05
C GLN A 127 16.79 -2.54 0.14
N GLU A 128 15.64 -3.06 -0.28
CA GLU A 128 14.33 -2.45 -0.14
C GLU A 128 14.01 -2.13 1.32
N VAL A 129 14.31 -3.01 2.27
CA VAL A 129 14.08 -2.75 3.69
C VAL A 129 14.98 -1.61 4.20
N ARG A 130 16.25 -1.57 3.77
CA ARG A 130 17.16 -0.47 4.13
C ARG A 130 16.69 0.86 3.56
N GLU A 131 16.32 0.89 2.28
CA GLU A 131 15.81 2.09 1.61
C GLU A 131 14.51 2.60 2.27
N THR A 132 13.58 1.72 2.63
CA THR A 132 12.37 2.10 3.36
C THR A 132 12.69 2.64 4.75
N CYS A 133 13.66 2.07 5.47
CA CYS A 133 14.10 2.62 6.76
C CYS A 133 14.68 4.04 6.61
N GLU A 134 15.43 4.33 5.54
CA GLU A 134 15.93 5.67 5.25
C GLU A 134 14.79 6.66 4.99
N LEU A 135 13.78 6.25 4.20
CA LEU A 135 12.58 7.05 3.92
C LEU A 135 11.80 7.35 5.21
N ALA A 136 11.53 6.32 6.02
CA ALA A 136 10.80 6.46 7.29
C ALA A 136 11.54 7.38 8.27
N LEU A 137 12.87 7.29 8.36
CA LEU A 137 13.69 8.19 9.19
C LEU A 137 13.60 9.65 8.71
N SER A 138 13.66 9.86 7.40
CA SER A 138 13.55 11.18 6.78
C SER A 138 12.17 11.79 7.01
N ARG A 139 11.11 11.00 6.86
CA ARG A 139 9.73 11.38 7.16
C ARG A 139 9.54 11.79 8.61
N ILE A 140 9.99 10.98 9.58
CA ILE A 140 9.88 11.29 11.01
C ILE A 140 10.61 12.60 11.34
N LYS A 141 11.78 12.82 10.75
CA LYS A 141 12.53 14.07 10.90
C LYS A 141 11.75 15.25 10.33
N GLU A 142 11.10 15.10 9.19
CA GLU A 142 10.32 16.18 8.57
C GLU A 142 9.06 16.52 9.37
N LEU A 143 8.32 15.52 9.87
CA LEU A 143 7.12 15.71 10.69
C LEU A 143 7.39 16.54 11.96
N LYS A 144 8.64 16.54 12.47
CA LYS A 144 9.05 17.39 13.59
C LYS A 144 9.28 18.86 13.21
N ASN A 145 9.68 19.10 11.97
CA ASN A 145 10.17 20.41 11.51
C ASN A 145 9.13 21.19 10.70
N THR A 146 8.00 20.57 10.35
CA THR A 146 7.00 21.16 9.47
C THR A 146 5.67 21.35 10.18
N SER A 147 5.04 22.50 9.95
CA SER A 147 3.61 22.70 10.21
C SER A 147 2.79 21.85 9.23
N PRO A 148 1.53 21.47 9.53
CA PRO A 148 0.73 20.61 8.66
C PRO A 148 0.74 21.12 7.21
N SER A 149 1.30 20.28 6.32
CA SER A 149 1.38 20.48 4.88
C SER A 149 -0.02 20.71 4.28
N LYS A 150 -0.07 21.35 3.11
CA LYS A 150 -1.29 21.35 2.26
C LYS A 150 -1.80 19.92 2.14
N SER A 151 -3.12 19.75 2.31
CA SER A 151 -3.80 18.46 2.17
C SER A 151 -3.50 17.86 0.80
N SER A 152 -3.03 16.62 0.78
CA SER A 152 -2.99 15.80 -0.43
C SER A 152 -4.42 15.58 -0.94
N PRO A 153 -4.66 15.50 -2.27
CA PRO A 153 -5.94 15.03 -2.80
C PRO A 153 -6.17 13.53 -2.55
N PHE A 154 -5.15 12.80 -2.12
CA PHE A 154 -5.22 11.39 -1.75
C PHE A 154 -5.27 11.26 -0.22
N LEU A 155 -6.04 10.29 0.26
CA LEU A 155 -6.23 10.02 1.69
C LEU A 155 -5.14 9.12 2.29
N SER A 156 -4.19 8.64 1.47
CA SER A 156 -3.08 7.80 1.91
C SER A 156 -2.10 8.56 2.80
N VAL A 157 -1.53 7.85 3.76
CA VAL A 157 -0.38 8.29 4.53
C VAL A 157 0.87 7.91 3.74
N ASP A 158 1.37 8.85 2.94
CA ASP A 158 2.50 8.59 2.03
C ASP A 158 3.86 8.58 2.75
N PRO A 159 4.86 7.81 2.28
CA PRO A 159 6.20 7.73 2.88
C PRO A 159 7.03 9.01 2.80
N ALA A 160 6.68 9.98 1.94
CA ALA A 160 7.32 11.29 1.87
C ALA A 160 6.30 12.42 1.71
N THR A 161 6.62 13.60 2.24
CA THR A 161 5.83 14.80 1.96
C THR A 161 6.02 15.21 0.49
N PRO A 162 4.96 15.55 -0.26
CA PRO A 162 5.10 16.07 -1.61
C PRO A 162 6.00 17.30 -1.68
N ALA A 163 6.92 17.33 -2.65
CA ALA A 163 7.79 18.46 -2.90
C ALA A 163 6.98 19.74 -3.21
N SER A 164 7.49 20.89 -2.79
CA SER A 164 6.82 22.20 -2.99
C SER A 164 7.02 22.81 -4.39
N CYS A 165 7.73 22.13 -5.29
CA CYS A 165 8.04 22.64 -6.64
C CYS A 165 6.79 22.75 -7.52
N SER A 166 6.85 23.66 -8.50
CA SER A 166 5.65 24.16 -9.19
C SER A 166 5.37 23.54 -10.56
N SER A 167 6.35 22.88 -11.19
CA SER A 167 6.21 22.36 -12.56
C SER A 167 6.51 20.87 -12.66
N ALA A 168 5.76 20.18 -13.53
CA ALA A 168 5.97 18.77 -13.82
C ALA A 168 7.39 18.50 -14.35
N GLN A 169 7.95 19.39 -15.16
CA GLN A 169 9.29 19.24 -15.72
C GLN A 169 10.41 19.29 -14.66
N GLU A 170 10.32 20.19 -13.68
CA GLU A 170 11.29 20.24 -12.57
C GLU A 170 11.19 18.99 -11.70
N LEU A 171 9.97 18.60 -11.34
CA LEU A 171 9.72 17.39 -10.54
C LEU A 171 10.21 16.13 -11.25
N ARG A 172 9.98 16.03 -12.57
CA ARG A 172 10.55 14.96 -13.41
C ARG A 172 12.08 14.93 -13.33
N GLY A 173 12.73 16.10 -13.40
CA GLY A 173 14.18 16.22 -13.26
C GLY A 173 14.69 15.72 -11.89
N VAL A 174 13.93 15.97 -10.82
CA VAL A 174 14.26 15.45 -9.48
C VAL A 174 14.05 13.93 -9.40
N LEU A 175 12.91 13.42 -9.88
CA LEU A 175 12.53 12.01 -9.81
C LEU A 175 13.48 11.08 -10.60
N LEU A 176 13.93 11.52 -11.78
CA LEU A 176 14.79 10.71 -12.67
C LEU A 176 16.29 10.85 -12.39
N ASN A 177 16.70 11.79 -11.53
CA ASN A 177 18.11 11.96 -11.20
C ASN A 177 18.56 10.97 -10.12
N GLU A 178 19.27 9.93 -10.53
CA GLU A 178 19.83 8.88 -9.66
C GLU A 178 20.84 9.39 -8.61
N SER A 179 21.32 10.65 -8.72
CA SER A 179 22.17 11.27 -7.70
C SER A 179 21.39 11.91 -6.55
N ASN A 180 20.07 12.10 -6.70
CA ASN A 180 19.22 12.61 -5.63
C ASN A 180 18.94 11.51 -4.60
N SER A 181 18.68 11.92 -3.35
CA SER A 181 18.28 10.98 -2.31
C SER A 181 16.94 10.32 -2.63
N MET A 182 16.72 9.12 -2.08
CA MET A 182 15.44 8.41 -2.22
C MET A 182 14.27 9.28 -1.73
N TYR A 183 14.47 10.03 -0.64
CA TYR A 183 13.43 10.92 -0.11
C TYR A 183 13.06 12.06 -1.06
N GLU A 184 14.04 12.72 -1.69
CA GLU A 184 13.77 13.77 -2.68
C GLU A 184 13.03 13.24 -3.91
N ARG A 185 13.40 12.03 -4.36
CA ARG A 185 12.74 11.36 -5.49
C ARG A 185 11.29 11.00 -5.14
N TYR A 186 11.03 10.47 -3.95
CA TYR A 186 9.68 10.18 -3.45
C TYR A 186 8.85 11.46 -3.30
N ALA A 187 9.41 12.52 -2.72
CA ALA A 187 8.74 13.82 -2.61
C ALA A 187 8.35 14.36 -4.00
N ALA A 188 9.20 14.18 -5.01
CA ALA A 188 8.88 14.54 -6.39
C ALA A 188 7.80 13.65 -7.01
N LEU A 189 7.83 12.34 -6.77
CA LEU A 189 6.82 11.39 -7.20
C LEU A 189 5.42 11.75 -6.69
N PHE A 190 5.27 11.99 -5.38
CA PHE A 190 3.97 12.36 -4.82
C PHE A 190 3.51 13.77 -5.23
N ALA A 191 4.44 14.71 -5.46
CA ALA A 191 4.09 16.00 -6.03
C ALA A 191 3.57 15.87 -7.48
N LEU A 192 4.18 15.00 -8.31
CA LEU A 192 3.69 14.69 -9.65
C LEU A 192 2.31 14.02 -9.60
N ARG A 193 2.12 13.06 -8.69
CA ARG A 193 0.81 12.43 -8.46
C ARG A 193 -0.27 13.47 -8.15
N ASN A 194 0.03 14.37 -7.21
CA ASN A 194 -0.90 15.39 -6.76
C ASN A 194 -1.16 16.47 -7.83
N LEU A 195 -0.17 16.75 -8.69
CA LEU A 195 -0.30 17.68 -9.82
C LEU A 195 -1.22 17.08 -10.90
N GLY A 196 -1.06 15.80 -11.20
CA GLY A 196 -1.79 15.12 -12.27
C GLY A 196 -1.52 15.71 -13.66
N GLY A 197 -2.37 15.34 -14.63
CA GLY A 197 -2.23 15.78 -16.01
C GLY A 197 -1.20 14.97 -16.80
N GLU A 198 -1.23 15.13 -18.14
CA GLU A 198 -0.49 14.24 -19.04
C GLU A 198 1.02 14.27 -18.86
N GLU A 199 1.59 15.45 -18.58
CA GLU A 199 3.03 15.62 -18.40
C GLU A 199 3.51 14.93 -17.12
N ALA A 200 2.78 15.11 -16.01
CA ALA A 200 3.12 14.48 -14.75
C ALA A 200 3.01 12.95 -14.84
N ILE A 201 1.93 12.44 -15.45
CA ILE A 201 1.73 11.01 -15.66
C ILE A 201 2.85 10.42 -16.53
N SER A 202 3.28 11.13 -17.58
CA SER A 202 4.40 10.68 -18.42
C SER A 202 5.72 10.61 -17.64
N ALA A 203 5.98 11.59 -16.77
CA ALA A 203 7.16 11.59 -15.91
C ALA A 203 7.16 10.42 -14.91
N ILE A 204 5.99 10.11 -14.33
CA ILE A 204 5.83 8.98 -13.42
C ILE A 204 6.06 7.65 -14.18
N ILE A 205 5.44 7.46 -15.34
CA ILE A 205 5.65 6.26 -16.18
C ILE A 205 7.13 6.07 -16.52
N GLU A 206 7.84 7.14 -16.90
CA GLU A 206 9.27 7.06 -17.21
C GLU A 206 10.12 6.58 -16.02
N SER A 207 9.71 6.91 -14.79
CA SER A 207 10.42 6.51 -13.58
C SER A 207 10.28 5.03 -13.22
N LEU A 208 9.45 4.26 -13.94
CA LEU A 208 9.49 2.79 -13.91
C LEU A 208 10.84 2.24 -14.42
N GLY A 209 11.68 3.07 -15.06
CA GLY A 209 13.07 2.72 -15.42
C GLY A 209 14.12 3.00 -14.34
N ALA A 210 13.73 3.41 -13.12
CA ALA A 210 14.68 3.72 -12.05
C ALA A 210 15.47 2.49 -11.56
N ASN A 211 16.66 2.71 -10.98
CA ASN A 211 17.51 1.60 -10.51
C ASN A 211 16.96 0.83 -9.30
N SER A 212 16.37 1.54 -8.32
CA SER A 212 15.83 0.93 -7.10
C SER A 212 14.50 0.21 -7.38
N ALA A 213 14.42 -1.07 -6.98
CA ALA A 213 13.17 -1.83 -7.04
C ALA A 213 12.11 -1.23 -6.12
N LEU A 214 12.49 -0.70 -4.96
CA LEU A 214 11.57 -0.02 -4.06
C LEU A 214 10.97 1.24 -4.70
N LEU A 215 11.76 2.04 -5.44
CA LEU A 215 11.20 3.19 -6.17
C LEU A 215 10.28 2.72 -7.31
N ARG A 216 10.67 1.71 -8.10
CA ARG A 216 9.79 1.20 -9.18
C ARG A 216 8.45 0.66 -8.65
N HIS A 217 8.48 -0.02 -7.50
CA HIS A 217 7.29 -0.43 -6.76
C HIS A 217 6.42 0.77 -6.41
N GLU A 218 6.97 1.78 -5.73
CA GLU A 218 6.19 2.97 -5.35
C GLU A 218 5.60 3.71 -6.56
N VAL A 219 6.35 3.74 -7.67
CA VAL A 219 5.87 4.31 -8.94
C VAL A 219 4.65 3.54 -9.46
N ALA A 220 4.67 2.20 -9.41
CA ALA A 220 3.53 1.38 -9.80
C ALA A 220 2.33 1.63 -8.86
N TYR A 221 2.54 1.71 -7.55
CA TYR A 221 1.51 2.03 -6.56
C TYR A 221 0.84 3.38 -6.88
N VAL A 222 1.65 4.42 -7.10
CA VAL A 222 1.18 5.76 -7.46
C VAL A 222 0.41 5.78 -8.79
N LEU A 223 0.84 5.00 -9.79
CA LEU A 223 0.10 4.86 -11.06
C LEU A 223 -1.25 4.15 -10.85
N GLY A 224 -1.30 3.17 -9.95
CA GLY A 224 -2.53 2.52 -9.51
C GLY A 224 -3.50 3.52 -8.87
N GLN A 225 -3.01 4.37 -7.96
CA GLN A 225 -3.81 5.44 -7.34
C GLN A 225 -4.35 6.45 -8.37
N LEU A 226 -3.58 6.75 -9.42
CA LEU A 226 -3.99 7.68 -10.48
C LEU A 226 -5.03 7.08 -11.44
N GLN A 227 -5.11 5.75 -11.53
CA GLN A 227 -6.03 5.00 -12.40
C GLN A 227 -6.04 5.50 -13.87
N ASN A 228 -4.90 6.00 -14.36
CA ASN A 228 -4.82 6.55 -15.71
C ASN A 228 -4.37 5.48 -16.72
N LYS A 229 -5.21 5.20 -17.71
CA LYS A 229 -4.98 4.21 -18.78
C LYS A 229 -3.69 4.40 -19.60
N LYS A 230 -3.09 5.59 -19.58
CA LYS A 230 -1.77 5.82 -20.22
C LYS A 230 -0.67 4.96 -19.59
N ALA A 231 -0.84 4.51 -18.35
CA ALA A 231 0.10 3.65 -17.64
C ALA A 231 -0.05 2.15 -17.98
N SER A 232 -1.17 1.72 -18.57
CA SER A 232 -1.50 0.31 -18.77
C SER A 232 -0.41 -0.44 -19.53
N ASP A 233 0.10 0.12 -20.62
CA ASP A 233 1.14 -0.52 -21.44
C ASP A 233 2.44 -0.73 -20.65
N ALA A 234 2.87 0.28 -19.88
CA ALA A 234 4.11 0.22 -19.12
C ALA A 234 3.99 -0.77 -17.94
N LEU A 235 2.90 -0.72 -17.18
CA LEU A 235 2.63 -1.66 -16.09
C LEU A 235 2.48 -3.10 -16.61
N SER A 236 1.87 -3.27 -17.78
CA SER A 236 1.75 -4.57 -18.45
C SER A 236 3.10 -5.11 -18.93
N GLN A 237 4.08 -4.26 -19.24
CA GLN A 237 5.45 -4.69 -19.55
C GLN A 237 6.17 -5.17 -18.28
N ILE A 238 6.03 -4.43 -17.17
CA ILE A 238 6.57 -4.81 -15.87
C ILE A 238 6.02 -6.16 -15.41
N LEU A 239 4.71 -6.38 -15.46
CA LEU A 239 4.11 -7.65 -15.02
C LEU A 239 4.65 -8.86 -15.83
N ARG A 240 4.87 -8.67 -17.14
CA ARG A 240 5.42 -9.70 -18.04
C ARG A 240 6.91 -9.96 -17.88
N ASP A 241 7.66 -9.02 -17.31
CA ASP A 241 9.10 -9.16 -17.17
C ASP A 241 9.44 -10.11 -16.02
N GLY A 242 9.70 -11.38 -16.35
CA GLY A 242 10.13 -12.38 -15.37
C GLY A 242 11.52 -12.13 -14.77
N SER A 243 12.27 -11.14 -15.27
CA SER A 243 13.55 -10.70 -14.66
C SER A 243 13.39 -9.53 -13.71
N GLU A 244 12.22 -8.89 -13.70
CA GLU A 244 11.90 -7.82 -12.77
C GLU A 244 11.70 -8.38 -11.34
N HIS A 245 12.03 -7.56 -10.36
CA HIS A 245 11.87 -7.87 -8.94
C HIS A 245 10.39 -8.18 -8.62
N PRO A 246 10.10 -9.29 -7.92
CA PRO A 246 8.74 -9.68 -7.56
C PRO A 246 7.90 -8.58 -6.93
N MET A 247 8.54 -7.72 -6.11
CA MET A 247 7.86 -6.57 -5.49
C MET A 247 7.27 -5.59 -6.52
N VAL A 248 8.01 -5.31 -7.59
CA VAL A 248 7.54 -4.38 -8.63
C VAL A 248 6.44 -5.03 -9.47
N ARG A 249 6.55 -6.35 -9.71
CA ARG A 249 5.58 -7.11 -10.49
C ARG A 249 4.22 -7.22 -9.80
N HIS A 250 4.16 -7.46 -8.48
CA HIS A 250 2.87 -7.50 -7.76
C HIS A 250 2.20 -6.13 -7.78
N GLU A 251 2.97 -5.06 -7.54
CA GLU A 251 2.42 -3.71 -7.48
C GLU A 251 1.90 -3.28 -8.86
N ALA A 252 2.58 -3.70 -9.93
CA ALA A 252 2.06 -3.53 -11.28
C ALA A 252 0.74 -4.28 -11.50
N ALA A 253 0.58 -5.50 -10.97
CA ALA A 253 -0.67 -6.25 -11.06
C ALA A 253 -1.82 -5.53 -10.32
N GLU A 254 -1.57 -4.99 -9.13
CA GLU A 254 -2.57 -4.23 -8.36
C GLU A 254 -2.95 -2.90 -9.04
N ALA A 255 -1.96 -2.20 -9.59
CA ALA A 255 -2.18 -0.99 -10.37
C ALA A 255 -3.01 -1.27 -11.65
N LEU A 256 -2.72 -2.35 -12.37
CA LEU A 256 -3.51 -2.80 -13.53
C LEU A 256 -4.95 -3.15 -13.13
N GLY A 257 -5.12 -3.81 -11.97
CA GLY A 257 -6.43 -4.07 -11.37
C GLY A 257 -7.20 -2.78 -11.10
N SER A 258 -6.53 -1.78 -10.54
CA SER A 258 -7.11 -0.47 -10.26
C SER A 258 -7.48 0.32 -11.52
N ILE A 259 -6.70 0.20 -12.61
CA ILE A 259 -7.00 0.86 -13.90
C ILE A 259 -8.19 0.19 -14.62
N ALA A 260 -8.35 -1.12 -14.47
CA ALA A 260 -9.54 -1.86 -14.86
C ALA A 260 -9.93 -1.80 -16.36
N ASP A 261 -8.98 -1.68 -17.29
CA ASP A 261 -9.27 -1.80 -18.73
C ASP A 261 -9.25 -3.25 -19.23
N ASP A 262 -9.91 -3.51 -20.37
CA ASP A 262 -10.12 -4.88 -20.87
C ASP A 262 -8.81 -5.64 -21.17
N GLN A 263 -7.75 -4.92 -21.55
CA GLN A 263 -6.45 -5.55 -21.82
C GLN A 263 -5.73 -5.91 -20.52
N CYS A 264 -5.81 -5.04 -19.52
CA CYS A 264 -5.32 -5.32 -18.16
C CYS A 264 -5.98 -6.58 -17.59
N ILE A 265 -7.29 -6.74 -17.73
CA ILE A 265 -8.04 -7.88 -17.17
C ILE A 265 -7.56 -9.20 -17.77
N THR A 266 -7.44 -9.24 -19.11
CA THR A 266 -6.96 -10.45 -19.80
C THR A 266 -5.55 -10.82 -19.32
N LEU A 267 -4.70 -9.82 -19.08
CA LEU A 267 -3.34 -10.04 -18.58
C LEU A 267 -3.34 -10.54 -17.13
N LEU A 268 -4.18 -9.99 -16.25
CA LEU A 268 -4.30 -10.46 -14.88
C LEU A 268 -4.79 -11.92 -14.83
N GLU A 269 -5.72 -12.32 -15.70
CA GLU A 269 -6.17 -13.72 -15.80
C GLU A 269 -5.03 -14.68 -16.20
N GLU A 270 -4.15 -14.23 -17.10
CA GLU A 270 -2.95 -14.97 -17.51
C GLU A 270 -1.98 -15.14 -16.33
N PHE A 271 -1.71 -14.05 -15.59
CA PHE A 271 -0.72 -14.01 -14.52
C PHE A 271 -1.25 -14.43 -13.13
N ALA A 272 -2.55 -14.71 -12.97
CA ALA A 272 -3.10 -15.32 -11.76
C ALA A 272 -2.51 -16.70 -11.43
N LYS A 273 -1.79 -17.32 -12.38
CA LYS A 273 -1.07 -18.58 -12.22
C LYS A 273 0.45 -18.41 -12.23
N ASP A 274 0.95 -17.20 -12.02
CA ASP A 274 2.39 -16.92 -11.99
C ASP A 274 3.08 -17.80 -10.93
N PRO A 275 4.27 -18.37 -11.23
CA PRO A 275 5.00 -19.18 -10.26
C PRO A 275 5.49 -18.38 -9.05
N GLU A 276 5.60 -17.05 -9.15
CA GLU A 276 5.89 -16.16 -8.02
C GLU A 276 4.60 -15.90 -7.23
N PRO A 277 4.44 -16.43 -6.01
CA PRO A 277 3.15 -16.44 -5.33
C PRO A 277 2.56 -15.05 -5.10
N ILE A 278 3.37 -14.04 -4.79
CA ILE A 278 2.88 -12.68 -4.59
C ILE A 278 2.29 -12.07 -5.87
N VAL A 279 2.86 -12.39 -7.04
CA VAL A 279 2.35 -11.90 -8.34
C VAL A 279 1.03 -12.58 -8.68
N GLY A 280 0.98 -13.91 -8.55
CA GLY A 280 -0.25 -14.68 -8.82
C GLY A 280 -1.40 -14.26 -7.89
N GLN A 281 -1.11 -14.09 -6.60
CA GLN A 281 -2.09 -13.65 -5.61
C GLN A 281 -2.56 -12.21 -5.86
N SER A 282 -1.69 -11.26 -6.22
CA SER A 282 -2.14 -9.89 -6.55
C SER A 282 -3.06 -9.89 -7.77
N CYS A 283 -2.78 -10.71 -8.79
CA CYS A 283 -3.68 -10.86 -9.94
C CYS A 283 -5.03 -11.46 -9.53
N GLU A 284 -5.05 -12.50 -8.69
CA GLU A 284 -6.28 -13.10 -8.17
C GLU A 284 -7.11 -12.08 -7.38
N VAL A 285 -6.48 -11.34 -6.47
CA VAL A 285 -7.14 -10.31 -5.65
C VAL A 285 -7.69 -9.20 -6.53
N ALA A 286 -6.90 -8.67 -7.47
CA ALA A 286 -7.31 -7.63 -8.41
C ALA A 286 -8.54 -8.04 -9.23
N LEU A 287 -8.53 -9.23 -9.84
CA LEU A 287 -9.68 -9.76 -10.59
C LEU A 287 -10.92 -9.90 -9.69
N SER A 288 -10.73 -10.42 -8.49
CA SER A 288 -11.81 -10.63 -7.54
C SER A 288 -12.43 -9.31 -7.03
N MET A 289 -11.64 -8.24 -6.94
CA MET A 289 -12.13 -6.89 -6.63
C MET A 289 -12.94 -6.33 -7.80
N LEU A 290 -12.45 -6.49 -9.04
CA LEU A 290 -13.16 -6.05 -10.24
C LEU A 290 -14.51 -6.75 -10.42
N ASP A 291 -14.56 -8.06 -10.23
CA ASP A 291 -15.79 -8.84 -10.28
C ASP A 291 -16.78 -8.39 -9.20
N PHE A 292 -16.27 -8.07 -8.02
CA PHE A 292 -17.08 -7.55 -6.92
C PHE A 292 -17.70 -6.19 -7.28
N GLU A 293 -16.90 -5.23 -7.76
CA GLU A 293 -17.38 -3.91 -8.20
C GLU A 293 -18.41 -4.01 -9.32
N ARG A 294 -18.14 -4.86 -10.33
CA ARG A 294 -19.06 -5.11 -11.46
C ARG A 294 -20.36 -5.75 -11.04
N SER A 295 -20.34 -6.58 -9.99
CA SER A 295 -21.55 -7.23 -9.47
C SER A 295 -22.53 -6.25 -8.83
N GLY A 296 -22.11 -5.01 -8.53
CA GLY A 296 -22.93 -3.98 -7.89
C GLY A 296 -23.34 -4.33 -6.46
N LYS A 297 -22.77 -5.40 -5.89
CA LYS A 297 -23.01 -5.79 -4.49
C LYS A 297 -22.22 -4.84 -3.59
N SER A 298 -22.91 -4.11 -2.72
CA SER A 298 -22.20 -3.39 -1.65
C SER A 298 -21.72 -4.41 -0.61
N PHE A 299 -20.56 -4.14 -0.02
CA PHE A 299 -19.98 -4.97 1.03
C PHE A 299 -20.93 -5.14 2.23
N GLU A 300 -21.70 -4.09 2.53
CA GLU A 300 -22.67 -4.03 3.63
C GLU A 300 -23.87 -4.98 3.42
N VAL A 301 -24.37 -5.08 2.19
CA VAL A 301 -25.56 -5.91 1.88
C VAL A 301 -25.24 -7.40 2.02
N ASN A 302 -24.02 -7.82 1.67
CA ASN A 302 -23.60 -9.21 1.83
C ASN A 302 -23.33 -9.56 3.29
N LEU A 303 -22.73 -8.66 4.08
CA LEU A 303 -22.46 -8.88 5.51
C LEU A 303 -23.75 -9.15 6.28
N GLU A 304 -24.79 -8.34 6.10
CA GLU A 304 -26.08 -8.59 6.76
C GLU A 304 -26.70 -9.91 6.29
N SER A 305 -26.63 -10.24 4.99
CA SER A 305 -27.19 -11.47 4.46
C SER A 305 -26.42 -12.73 4.86
N GLU A 306 -25.10 -12.68 4.99
CA GLU A 306 -24.26 -13.80 5.42
C GLU A 306 -24.35 -14.02 6.94
N ILE A 307 -24.44 -12.93 7.73
CA ILE A 307 -24.68 -13.00 9.18
C ILE A 307 -26.09 -13.55 9.47
N LEU A 308 -27.11 -13.19 8.68
CA LEU A 308 -28.48 -13.68 8.85
C LEU A 308 -28.70 -15.14 8.40
N ASN A 309 -27.76 -15.71 7.63
CA ASN A 309 -27.84 -17.08 7.10
C ASN A 309 -26.92 -18.08 7.84
N LEU A 310 -26.28 -17.66 8.95
CA LEU A 310 -25.57 -18.50 9.92
C LEU A 310 -26.41 -18.71 11.19
#